data_AF-A0A958DC32-F1
#
_entry.id   AF-A0A958DC32-F1
#
_cell.length_a   1.000
_cell.length_b   1.000
_cell.length_c   1.000
_cell.angle_alpha   90.00
_cell.angle_beta   90.00
_cell.angle_gamma   90.00
#
_symmetry.space_group_name_H-M   'P 1'
#
loop_
_entity.id
_entity.type
_entity.pdbx_description
1 polymer ?
#
loop_
_entity_poly.entity_id
_entity_poly.type
_entity_poly.pdbx_seq_one_letter_code
_entity_poly.pdbx_strand_id
1 'polypeptide(L)'
;MVDHSGLSQALSGLSGQVLHEIASVAREALEKSFQGKREVTRRALSPLASIRDKLEGLTFLDSRFQAIVGEIDRRVSQVPTQGPIANGVLAGLTQFLSLAAQPDGLRTWAEHASVWEAPQEALGLLDRPASMPASRMDREARTLDTEALIQELAQEGTPVPAPEPAATSRMDAETPVSIEDDEPVSPVVVEAEAEVETEPAPSTENAGWFF
;
A
#
# COMPACT_ATOMS: atom_id res chain seq x y z
N MET A 1 36.98 -10.71 22.71
CA MET A 1 36.09 -10.49 21.56
C MET A 1 34.81 -11.23 21.89
N VAL A 2 33.69 -10.54 22.08
CA VAL A 2 32.43 -11.18 22.48
C VAL A 2 31.74 -11.63 21.20
N ASP A 3 31.54 -12.94 21.05
CA ASP A 3 30.80 -13.51 19.94
C ASP A 3 29.30 -13.26 20.14
N HIS A 4 28.72 -12.42 19.28
CA HIS A 4 27.29 -12.10 19.28
C HIS A 4 26.52 -12.95 18.23
N SER A 5 26.95 -14.19 17.99
CA SER A 5 26.37 -15.08 16.98
C SER A 5 24.88 -15.36 17.21
N GLY A 6 24.46 -15.56 18.46
CA GLY A 6 23.06 -15.75 18.82
C GLY A 6 22.16 -14.55 18.52
N LEU A 7 22.68 -13.33 18.70
CA LEU A 7 21.95 -12.11 18.34
C LEU A 7 21.84 -11.98 16.82
N SER A 8 22.93 -12.19 16.08
CA SER A 8 22.92 -12.14 14.62
C SER A 8 21.93 -13.15 14.02
N GLN A 9 21.85 -14.36 14.60
CA GLN A 9 20.90 -15.38 14.16
C GLN A 9 19.45 -15.00 14.46
N ALA A 10 19.17 -14.45 15.65
CA ALA A 10 17.84 -13.95 16.00
C ALA A 10 17.40 -12.80 15.07
N LEU A 11 18.30 -11.87 14.76
CA LEU A 11 18.02 -10.77 13.83
C LEU A 11 17.75 -11.26 12.40
N SER A 12 18.53 -12.23 11.92
CA SER A 12 18.29 -12.84 10.61
C SER A 12 16.96 -13.61 10.54
N GLY A 13 16.55 -14.25 11.64
CA GLY A 13 15.24 -14.90 11.74
C GLY A 13 14.10 -13.89 11.67
N LEU A 14 14.22 -12.77 12.39
CA LEU A 14 13.23 -11.70 12.39
C LEU A 14 13.09 -11.06 11.00
N SER A 15 14.20 -10.72 10.33
CA SER A 15 14.14 -10.13 8.99
C SER A 15 13.51 -11.09 7.97
N GLY A 16 13.83 -12.38 8.06
CA GLY A 16 13.18 -13.42 7.25
C GLY A 16 11.67 -13.50 7.48
N GLN A 17 11.21 -13.42 8.73
CA GLN A 17 9.79 -13.45 9.07
C GLN A 17 9.05 -12.22 8.51
N VAL A 18 9.61 -11.02 8.65
CA VAL A 18 8.98 -9.79 8.11
C VAL A 18 8.90 -9.84 6.59
N LEU A 19 9.95 -10.31 5.91
CA LEU A 19 9.94 -10.47 4.44
C LEU A 19 8.89 -11.50 3.99
N HIS A 20 8.70 -12.59 4.74
CA HIS A 20 7.64 -13.55 4.45
C HIS A 20 6.24 -12.94 4.59
N GLU A 21 6.02 -12.13 5.64
CA GLU A 21 4.76 -11.42 5.84
C GLU A 21 4.50 -10.42 4.69
N ILE A 22 5.53 -9.66 4.30
CA ILE A 22 5.45 -8.75 3.14
C ILE A 22 5.06 -9.51 1.87
N ALA A 23 5.68 -10.66 1.61
CA ALA A 23 5.37 -11.48 0.45
C ALA A 23 3.92 -11.99 0.46
N SER A 24 3.41 -12.36 1.64
CA SER A 24 2.01 -12.75 1.80
C SER A 24 1.06 -11.58 1.52
N VAL A 25 1.33 -10.39 2.08
CA VAL A 25 0.52 -9.19 1.87
C VAL A 25 0.51 -8.78 0.40
N ALA A 26 1.67 -8.84 -0.27
CA ALA A 26 1.80 -8.50 -1.68
C ALA A 26 1.00 -9.47 -2.58
N ARG A 27 1.06 -10.78 -2.28
CA ARG A 27 0.30 -11.80 -3.00
C ARG A 27 -1.21 -11.61 -2.85
N GLU A 28 -1.66 -11.39 -1.63
CA GLU A 28 -3.06 -11.12 -1.34
C GLU A 28 -3.54 -9.83 -2.05
N ALA A 29 -2.71 -8.80 -2.08
CA ALA A 29 -3.01 -7.58 -2.82
C ALA A 29 -3.17 -7.84 -4.32
N LEU A 30 -2.27 -8.62 -4.93
CA LEU A 30 -2.35 -8.98 -6.35
C LEU A 30 -3.66 -9.71 -6.65
N GLU A 31 -3.95 -10.79 -5.91
CA GLU A 31 -5.13 -11.63 -6.12
C GLU A 31 -6.43 -10.84 -5.94
N LYS A 32 -6.52 -10.04 -4.88
CA LYS A 32 -7.76 -9.30 -4.56
C LYS A 32 -7.94 -8.05 -5.40
N SER A 33 -6.86 -7.35 -5.74
CA SER A 33 -6.94 -5.96 -6.18
C SER A 33 -6.34 -5.66 -7.54
N PHE A 34 -5.40 -6.44 -8.06
CA PHE A 34 -4.69 -6.11 -9.32
C PHE A 34 -4.87 -7.14 -10.43
N GLN A 35 -5.07 -8.41 -10.12
CA GLN A 35 -5.16 -9.48 -11.11
C GLN A 35 -6.40 -9.32 -12.00
N GLY A 36 -6.21 -9.38 -13.31
CA GLY A 36 -7.29 -9.29 -14.32
C GLY A 36 -7.97 -7.92 -14.43
N LYS A 37 -7.51 -6.91 -13.68
CA LYS A 37 -8.14 -5.59 -13.62
C LYS A 37 -7.46 -4.62 -14.58
N ARG A 38 -8.28 -3.84 -15.28
CA ARG A 38 -7.82 -2.73 -16.15
C ARG A 38 -7.64 -1.43 -15.37
N GLU A 39 -8.37 -1.30 -14.27
CA GLU A 39 -8.42 -0.11 -13.42
C GLU A 39 -8.63 -0.51 -11.96
N VAL A 40 -8.02 0.22 -11.03
CA VAL A 40 -8.18 0.00 -9.58
C VAL A 40 -8.39 1.32 -8.86
N THR A 41 -9.06 1.30 -7.71
CA THR A 41 -9.23 2.50 -6.88
C THR A 41 -8.03 2.72 -5.97
N ARG A 42 -7.86 3.94 -5.43
CA ARG A 42 -6.82 4.23 -4.41
C ARG A 42 -6.87 3.32 -3.18
N ARG A 43 -8.03 2.72 -2.86
CA ARG A 43 -8.14 1.74 -1.76
C ARG A 43 -7.25 0.50 -1.98
N ALA A 44 -6.96 0.15 -3.23
CA ALA A 44 -6.04 -0.94 -3.58
C ALA A 44 -4.58 -0.67 -3.16
N LEU A 45 -4.25 0.56 -2.75
CA LEU A 45 -2.90 0.93 -2.29
C LEU A 45 -2.68 0.70 -0.79
N SER A 46 -3.73 0.41 -0.01
CA SER A 46 -3.58 0.16 1.43
C SER A 46 -2.57 -0.95 1.75
N PRO A 47 -2.51 -2.09 1.01
CA PRO A 47 -1.48 -3.10 1.22
C PRO A 47 -0.07 -2.58 0.90
N LEU A 48 0.06 -1.69 -0.09
CA LEU A 48 1.36 -1.12 -0.48
C LEU A 48 1.90 -0.19 0.62
N ALA A 49 1.04 0.58 1.28
CA ALA A 49 1.42 1.36 2.45
C ALA A 49 1.90 0.47 3.61
N SER A 50 1.19 -0.63 3.90
CA SER A 50 1.61 -1.60 4.91
C SER A 50 2.98 -2.23 4.59
N ILE A 51 3.22 -2.59 3.33
CA ILE A 51 4.51 -3.10 2.86
C ILE A 51 5.62 -2.06 3.06
N ARG A 52 5.37 -0.80 2.70
CA ARG A 52 6.31 0.32 2.91
C ARG A 52 6.70 0.45 4.37
N ASP A 53 5.74 0.48 5.29
CA ASP A 53 5.99 0.69 6.72
C ASP A 53 6.79 -0.49 7.32
N LYS A 54 6.51 -1.72 6.88
CA LYS A 54 7.30 -2.90 7.27
C LYS A 54 8.73 -2.84 6.78
N LEU A 55 8.94 -2.40 5.53
CA LEU A 55 10.27 -2.24 4.95
C LEU A 55 11.04 -1.10 5.62
N GLU A 56 10.37 0.00 5.97
CA GLU A 56 10.95 1.09 6.74
C GLU A 56 11.45 0.59 8.10
N GLY A 57 10.67 -0.24 8.80
CA GLY A 57 11.13 -0.92 10.03
C GLY A 57 12.34 -1.83 9.82
N LEU A 58 12.47 -2.48 8.66
CA LEU A 58 13.64 -3.30 8.33
C LEU A 58 14.90 -2.48 8.05
N THR A 59 14.80 -1.18 7.72
CA THR A 59 15.97 -0.33 7.44
C THR A 59 16.91 -0.19 8.63
N PHE A 60 16.38 -0.33 9.85
CA PHE A 60 17.19 -0.38 11.08
C PHE A 60 18.12 -1.60 11.11
N LEU A 61 17.68 -2.73 10.53
CA LEU A 61 18.46 -3.97 10.47
C LEU A 61 19.36 -4.01 9.23
N ASP A 62 18.85 -3.51 8.11
CA ASP A 62 19.55 -3.50 6.82
C ASP A 62 19.17 -2.26 6.01
N SER A 63 20.09 -1.29 5.96
CA SER A 63 19.89 -0.01 5.28
C SER A 63 19.58 -0.13 3.78
N ARG A 64 19.88 -1.26 3.13
CA ARG A 64 19.61 -1.47 1.70
C ARG A 64 18.13 -1.43 1.37
N PHE A 65 17.26 -1.73 2.33
CA PHE A 65 15.81 -1.61 2.16
C PHE A 65 15.35 -0.14 2.02
N GLN A 66 16.17 0.86 2.35
CA GLN A 66 15.82 2.27 2.14
C GLN A 66 15.59 2.59 0.66
N ALA A 67 16.41 2.03 -0.23
CA ALA A 67 16.24 2.20 -1.68
C ALA A 67 14.89 1.66 -2.16
N ILE A 68 14.43 0.56 -1.55
CA ILE A 68 13.13 -0.04 -1.85
C ILE A 68 11.99 0.85 -1.36
N VAL A 69 12.09 1.40 -0.15
CA VAL A 69 11.10 2.34 0.40
C VAL A 69 10.98 3.57 -0.52
N GLY A 70 12.11 4.14 -0.93
CA GLY A 70 12.13 5.27 -1.86
C GLY A 70 11.50 4.96 -3.22
N GLU A 71 11.67 3.74 -3.72
CA GLU A 71 11.03 3.30 -4.96
C GLU A 71 9.50 3.10 -4.81
N ILE A 72 9.02 2.64 -3.65
CA ILE A 72 7.58 2.62 -3.34
C ILE A 72 7.04 4.04 -3.37
N ASP A 73 7.70 4.97 -2.68
CA ASP A 73 7.28 6.37 -2.61
C ASP A 73 7.25 7.01 -4.01
N ARG A 74 8.26 6.73 -4.83
CA ARG A 74 8.30 7.15 -6.24
C ARG A 74 7.10 6.62 -7.03
N ARG A 75 6.75 5.35 -6.89
CA ARG A 75 5.60 4.75 -7.61
C ARG A 75 4.27 5.30 -7.11
N VAL A 76 4.12 5.47 -5.79
CA VAL A 76 2.91 6.06 -5.19
C VAL A 76 2.73 7.52 -5.63
N SER A 77 3.82 8.27 -5.82
CA SER A 77 3.76 9.66 -6.32
C SER A 77 3.20 9.77 -7.76
N GLN A 78 3.31 8.71 -8.56
CA GLN A 78 2.77 8.65 -9.92
C GLN A 78 1.26 8.36 -9.96
N VAL A 79 0.67 8.02 -8.81
CA VAL A 79 -0.76 7.72 -8.72
C VAL A 79 -1.57 9.01 -8.87
N PRO A 80 -2.55 9.06 -9.80
CA PRO A 80 -3.37 10.24 -10.00
C PRO A 80 -4.11 10.63 -8.70
N THR A 81 -4.18 11.93 -8.42
CA THR A 81 -4.87 12.47 -7.23
C THR A 81 -6.38 12.25 -7.28
N GLN A 82 -6.93 12.17 -8.49
CA GLN A 82 -8.35 11.92 -8.75
C GLN A 82 -8.54 10.85 -9.82
N GLY A 83 -9.62 10.10 -9.72
CA GLY A 83 -9.97 9.04 -10.67
C GLY A 83 -9.30 7.68 -10.39
N PRO A 84 -9.58 6.68 -11.23
CA PRO A 84 -9.01 5.35 -11.11
C PRO A 84 -7.54 5.30 -11.52
N ILE A 85 -6.83 4.31 -10.98
CA ILE A 85 -5.44 3.99 -11.33
C ILE A 85 -5.46 3.00 -12.49
N ALA A 86 -4.87 3.37 -13.62
CA ALA A 86 -4.90 2.61 -14.85
C ALA A 86 -3.54 2.64 -15.58
N ASN A 87 -3.45 1.92 -16.71
CA ASN A 87 -2.34 2.00 -17.67
C ASN A 87 -0.96 1.72 -17.04
N GLY A 88 0.06 2.50 -17.42
CA GLY A 88 1.45 2.30 -17.00
C GLY A 88 1.65 2.40 -15.48
N VAL A 89 0.86 3.22 -14.78
CA VAL A 89 0.92 3.31 -13.31
C VAL A 89 0.45 2.00 -12.68
N LEU A 90 -0.68 1.46 -13.16
CA LEU A 90 -1.18 0.17 -12.71
C LEU A 90 -0.17 -0.95 -13.01
N ALA A 91 0.37 -1.00 -14.23
CA ALA A 91 1.37 -1.99 -14.60
C ALA A 91 2.63 -1.91 -13.72
N GLY A 92 3.10 -0.70 -13.41
CA GLY A 92 4.23 -0.47 -12.52
C GLY A 92 3.98 -0.93 -11.09
N LEU A 93 2.79 -0.68 -10.55
CA LEU A 93 2.40 -1.17 -9.22
C LEU A 93 2.29 -2.70 -9.19
N THR A 94 1.66 -3.29 -10.21
CA THR A 94 1.55 -4.75 -10.35
C THR A 94 2.91 -5.40 -10.44
N GLN A 95 3.85 -4.83 -11.21
CA GLN A 95 5.20 -5.36 -11.33
C GLN A 95 5.95 -5.33 -9.99
N PHE A 96 5.86 -4.22 -9.26
CA PHE A 96 6.45 -4.11 -7.92
C PHE A 96 5.84 -5.16 -6.96
N LEU A 97 4.52 -5.26 -6.92
CA LEU A 97 3.84 -6.23 -6.04
C LEU A 97 4.18 -7.67 -6.43
N SER A 98 4.33 -7.96 -7.73
CA SER A 98 4.76 -9.27 -8.23
C SER A 98 6.16 -9.63 -7.76
N LEU A 99 7.08 -8.66 -7.76
CA LEU A 99 8.42 -8.83 -7.17
C LEU A 99 8.33 -9.03 -5.66
N ALA A 100 7.52 -8.23 -4.97
CA ALA A 100 7.35 -8.29 -3.52
C ALA A 100 6.73 -9.62 -3.04
N ALA A 101 5.88 -10.24 -3.85
CA ALA A 101 5.24 -11.52 -3.56
C ALA A 101 6.17 -12.74 -3.68
N GLN A 102 7.38 -12.55 -4.21
CA GLN A 102 8.41 -13.59 -4.30
C GLN A 102 9.15 -13.73 -2.96
N PRO A 103 9.52 -14.96 -2.54
CA PRO A 103 10.10 -15.22 -1.22
C PRO A 103 11.41 -14.46 -0.97
N ASP A 104 12.22 -14.25 -2.01
CA ASP A 104 13.50 -13.54 -1.92
C ASP A 104 13.55 -12.29 -2.82
N GLY A 105 12.47 -11.93 -3.52
CA GLY A 105 12.49 -10.89 -4.56
C GLY A 105 12.97 -9.53 -4.05
N LEU A 106 12.46 -9.09 -2.90
CA LEU A 106 12.89 -7.84 -2.27
C LEU A 106 14.29 -7.92 -1.67
N ARG A 107 14.72 -9.10 -1.20
CA ARG A 107 16.08 -9.30 -0.67
C ARG A 107 17.11 -9.20 -1.80
N THR A 108 16.89 -9.94 -2.88
CA THR A 108 17.74 -9.89 -4.07
C THR A 108 17.77 -8.48 -4.66
N TRP A 109 16.64 -7.80 -4.72
CA TRP A 109 16.63 -6.42 -5.18
C TRP A 109 17.39 -5.49 -4.23
N ALA A 110 17.24 -5.61 -2.91
CA ALA A 110 18.00 -4.82 -1.93
C ALA A 110 19.51 -5.04 -2.07
N GLU A 111 19.96 -6.28 -2.31
CA GLU A 111 21.36 -6.61 -2.58
C GLU A 111 21.92 -5.83 -3.77
N HIS A 112 21.15 -5.73 -4.85
CA HIS A 112 21.52 -5.00 -6.06
C HIS A 112 21.21 -3.49 -6.01
N ALA A 113 20.34 -3.06 -5.10
CA ALA A 113 19.95 -1.65 -4.95
C ALA A 113 21.08 -0.78 -4.37
N SER A 114 22.09 -1.39 -3.75
CA SER A 114 23.33 -0.75 -3.29
C SER A 114 24.08 0.04 -4.39
N VAL A 115 23.76 -0.20 -5.67
CA VAL A 115 24.32 0.51 -6.83
C VAL A 115 23.56 1.81 -7.15
N TRP A 116 22.35 1.98 -6.61
CA TRP A 116 21.49 3.14 -6.87
C TRP A 116 21.42 4.06 -5.65
N GLU A 117 22.44 4.90 -5.48
CA GLU A 117 22.24 6.15 -4.75
C GLU A 117 21.20 6.98 -5.53
N ALA A 118 20.18 7.45 -4.83
CA ALA A 118 19.18 8.34 -5.42
C ALA A 118 19.92 9.50 -6.14
N PRO A 119 19.55 9.85 -7.38
CA PRO A 119 20.29 10.86 -8.17
C PRO A 119 20.51 12.17 -7.42
N GLN A 120 19.55 12.56 -6.56
CA GLN A 120 19.65 13.75 -5.73
C GLN A 120 20.76 13.73 -4.67
N GLU A 121 21.11 12.57 -4.12
CA GLU A 121 22.21 12.40 -3.14
C GLU A 121 23.56 12.35 -3.87
N ALA A 122 23.63 11.56 -4.96
CA ALA A 122 24.84 11.42 -5.77
C ALA A 122 25.27 12.73 -6.47
N LEU A 123 24.32 13.63 -6.73
CA LEU A 123 24.58 14.95 -7.32
C LEU A 123 24.97 16.02 -6.29
N GLY A 124 25.05 15.69 -4.99
CA GLY A 124 25.38 16.66 -3.94
C GLY A 124 24.45 17.88 -3.91
N LEU A 125 23.24 17.75 -4.46
CA LEU A 125 22.34 18.88 -4.72
C LEU A 125 21.47 19.22 -3.50
N LEU A 126 21.42 18.34 -2.51
CA LEU A 126 21.01 18.69 -1.16
C LEU A 126 22.26 18.75 -0.29
N ASP A 127 22.73 19.96 -0.03
CA ASP A 127 23.53 20.27 1.14
C ASP A 127 22.72 19.79 2.35
N ARG A 128 23.01 18.58 2.82
CA ARG A 128 22.51 18.10 4.11
C ARG A 128 22.92 19.17 5.10
N PRO A 129 21.99 19.90 5.77
CA PRO A 129 22.42 20.80 6.81
C PRO A 129 23.18 19.94 7.80
N ALA A 130 24.48 20.19 7.90
CA ALA A 130 25.35 19.52 8.83
C ALA A 130 24.61 19.51 10.17
N SER A 131 24.54 18.33 10.78
CA SER A 131 24.10 18.13 12.14
C SER A 131 24.59 19.30 13.00
N MET A 132 23.72 20.27 13.25
CA MET A 132 24.00 21.32 14.22
C MET A 132 23.91 20.61 15.57
N PRO A 133 24.99 20.58 16.37
CA PRO A 133 24.86 20.07 17.72
C PRO A 133 23.79 20.90 18.42
N ALA A 134 22.78 20.22 18.95
CA ALA A 134 21.75 20.82 19.77
C ALA A 134 22.41 21.42 21.02
N SER A 135 22.80 22.69 20.95
CA SER A 135 23.15 23.50 22.12
C SER A 135 23.16 24.99 21.80
N ARG A 136 22.15 25.63 22.42
CA ARG A 136 22.17 26.99 22.95
C ARG A 136 21.90 28.13 21.95
N MET A 137 20.62 28.30 21.62
CA MET A 137 20.07 29.62 21.37
C MET A 137 19.23 30.03 22.59
N ASP A 138 19.87 30.70 23.55
CA ASP A 138 19.15 31.65 24.40
C ASP A 138 18.78 32.84 23.52
N ARG A 139 17.55 33.34 23.75
CA ARG A 139 17.10 34.73 23.55
C ARG A 139 16.15 35.04 22.39
N GLU A 140 14.87 34.99 22.77
CA GLU A 140 13.80 35.97 22.50
C GLU A 140 13.50 36.36 21.04
N ALA A 141 12.40 35.84 20.48
CA ALA A 141 11.42 36.67 19.77
C ALA A 141 10.09 35.94 19.47
N ARG A 142 9.03 36.49 20.08
CA ARG A 142 7.62 36.51 19.63
C ARG A 142 6.85 35.18 19.66
N THR A 143 6.25 34.92 20.82
CA THR A 143 4.95 34.27 20.88
C THR A 143 3.95 35.13 20.09
N LEU A 144 3.44 34.62 18.99
CA LEU A 144 2.23 35.14 18.38
C LEU A 144 1.08 34.66 19.26
N ASP A 145 0.50 35.57 20.03
CA ASP A 145 -0.69 35.31 20.86
C ASP A 145 -1.87 34.97 19.94
N THR A 146 -2.05 33.67 19.69
CA THR A 146 -3.15 33.10 18.92
C THR A 146 -4.52 33.34 19.55
N GLU A 147 -4.56 33.77 20.81
CA GLU A 147 -5.79 34.11 21.55
C GLU A 147 -6.45 35.41 21.04
N ALA A 148 -5.66 36.38 20.56
CA ALA A 148 -6.18 37.69 20.13
C ALA A 148 -6.91 37.60 18.77
N LEU A 149 -6.49 36.69 17.88
CA LEU A 149 -7.07 36.56 16.55
C LEU A 149 -8.47 35.90 16.57
N ILE A 150 -8.78 35.12 17.61
CA ILE A 150 -10.06 34.42 17.74
C ILE A 150 -11.18 35.36 18.25
N GLN A 151 -10.85 36.42 19.00
CA GLN A 151 -11.85 37.37 19.51
C GLN A 151 -12.35 38.39 18.48
N GLU A 152 -11.60 38.62 17.40
CA GLU A 152 -11.96 39.62 16.38
C GLU A 152 -12.95 39.08 15.33
N LEU A 153 -13.13 37.76 15.23
CA LEU A 153 -14.14 37.13 14.35
C LEU A 153 -15.52 36.97 15.02
N ALA A 154 -15.67 37.37 16.30
CA ALA A 154 -16.91 37.23 17.06
C ALA A 154 -17.79 38.49 17.08
N GLN A 155 -17.40 39.57 16.38
CA GLN A 155 -18.11 40.86 16.38
C GLN A 155 -18.51 41.33 14.98
N GLU A 156 -19.29 40.52 14.25
CA GLU A 156 -20.22 41.06 13.24
C GLU A 156 -21.54 40.27 13.30
N GLY A 157 -22.29 40.49 14.39
CA GLY A 157 -23.69 40.12 14.48
C GLY A 157 -24.56 41.24 13.89
N THR A 158 -25.04 41.06 12.66
CA THR A 158 -26.23 41.79 12.17
C THR A 158 -27.41 40.82 12.18
N PRO A 159 -28.48 41.07 12.96
CA PRO A 159 -29.59 40.12 13.12
C PRO A 159 -30.56 40.22 11.93
N VAL A 160 -30.77 39.10 11.24
CA VAL A 160 -31.93 38.94 10.32
C VAL A 160 -33.11 38.40 11.14
N PRO A 161 -34.28 39.06 11.12
CA PRO A 161 -35.43 38.69 11.96
C PRO A 161 -36.10 37.40 11.48
N ALA A 162 -36.56 36.62 12.46
CA ALA A 162 -37.30 35.38 12.31
C ALA A 162 -38.70 35.58 11.69
N PRO A 163 -39.24 34.56 11.02
CA PRO A 163 -40.66 34.28 11.06
C PRO A 163 -40.96 33.07 11.96
N GLU A 164 -41.81 33.31 12.96
CA GLU A 164 -42.45 32.33 13.86
C GLU A 164 -43.59 31.53 13.18
N PRO A 165 -44.16 30.50 13.84
CA PRO A 165 -44.39 29.18 13.25
C PRO A 165 -45.82 28.91 12.77
N ALA A 166 -45.96 28.06 11.76
CA ALA A 166 -47.24 27.45 11.39
C ALA A 166 -47.29 25.98 11.83
N ALA A 167 -48.39 25.69 12.51
CA ALA A 167 -48.75 24.50 13.24
C ALA A 167 -48.87 23.22 12.41
N THR A 168 -48.62 22.10 13.10
CA THR A 168 -49.40 20.85 13.11
C THR A 168 -49.74 20.18 11.77
N SER A 169 -49.27 18.94 11.60
CA SER A 169 -50.23 17.82 11.54
C SER A 169 -49.57 16.48 11.86
N ARG A 170 -50.32 15.69 12.64
CA ARG A 170 -50.05 14.38 13.19
C ARG A 170 -51.22 13.51 12.72
N MET A 171 -50.95 12.37 12.09
CA MET A 171 -51.88 11.25 11.82
C MET A 171 -51.03 10.12 11.20
N ASP A 172 -50.74 9.01 11.88
CA ASP A 172 -51.57 7.85 12.27
C ASP A 172 -51.72 6.78 11.18
N ALA A 173 -51.49 5.52 11.62
CA ALA A 173 -51.94 4.23 11.06
C ALA A 173 -51.34 3.79 9.70
N GLU A 174 -51.15 2.51 9.34
CA GLU A 174 -51.22 1.19 9.96
C GLU A 174 -50.64 0.21 8.88
N THR A 175 -49.78 -0.72 9.29
CA THR A 175 -49.69 -2.17 8.91
C THR A 175 -49.61 -2.60 7.41
N PRO A 176 -49.24 -3.87 7.07
CA PRO A 176 -48.23 -4.20 6.07
C PRO A 176 -48.83 -4.83 4.80
N VAL A 177 -48.02 -5.03 3.74
CA VAL A 177 -48.37 -5.98 2.68
C VAL A 177 -47.36 -7.11 2.65
N SER A 178 -47.82 -8.27 3.08
CA SER A 178 -47.25 -9.59 2.79
C SER A 178 -47.79 -10.07 1.44
N ILE A 179 -46.95 -10.64 0.60
CA ILE A 179 -47.22 -11.76 -0.33
C ILE A 179 -45.84 -12.48 -0.45
N GLU A 180 -45.57 -13.52 0.34
CA GLU A 180 -45.76 -14.96 0.01
C GLU A 180 -45.10 -15.35 -1.33
N ASP A 181 -43.94 -15.99 -1.29
CA ASP A 181 -43.71 -17.46 -1.22
C ASP A 181 -43.48 -18.03 -2.64
N ASP A 182 -42.24 -18.38 -2.97
CA ASP A 182 -41.92 -19.49 -3.88
C ASP A 182 -40.45 -19.89 -3.67
N GLU A 183 -40.22 -20.85 -2.77
CA GLU A 183 -38.96 -21.58 -2.63
C GLU A 183 -38.97 -22.83 -3.55
N PRO A 184 -37.89 -23.63 -3.59
CA PRO A 184 -36.89 -23.69 -4.66
C PRO A 184 -37.08 -24.87 -5.63
N VAL A 185 -36.50 -24.78 -6.83
CA VAL A 185 -36.32 -25.93 -7.75
C VAL A 185 -34.86 -26.07 -8.21
N SER A 186 -34.11 -26.92 -7.51
CA SER A 186 -33.27 -27.95 -8.13
C SER A 186 -34.16 -29.20 -8.32
N PRO A 187 -33.85 -30.21 -9.18
CA PRO A 187 -32.52 -30.59 -9.67
C PRO A 187 -32.48 -31.04 -11.16
N VAL A 188 -31.28 -31.19 -11.73
CA VAL A 188 -31.04 -32.31 -12.65
C VAL A 188 -29.58 -32.75 -12.59
N VAL A 189 -29.42 -34.04 -12.33
CA VAL A 189 -28.19 -34.85 -12.37
C VAL A 189 -28.05 -35.42 -13.79
N VAL A 190 -26.95 -36.12 -14.07
CA VAL A 190 -26.61 -36.95 -15.27
C VAL A 190 -25.68 -36.17 -16.22
N GLU A 191 -24.45 -36.56 -16.64
CA GLU A 191 -23.62 -37.78 -16.75
C GLU A 191 -22.13 -37.35 -16.49
N ALA A 192 -21.17 -38.10 -15.94
CA ALA A 192 -20.73 -39.49 -16.04
C ALA A 192 -20.05 -39.90 -17.38
N GLU A 193 -18.82 -39.43 -17.63
CA GLU A 193 -17.74 -40.10 -18.42
C GLU A 193 -16.40 -39.63 -17.80
N ALA A 194 -15.54 -40.40 -17.12
CA ALA A 194 -14.86 -41.68 -17.38
C ALA A 194 -13.80 -41.64 -18.50
N GLU A 195 -12.51 -41.62 -18.08
CA GLU A 195 -11.32 -42.24 -18.71
C GLU A 195 -10.88 -41.69 -20.11
N VAL A 196 -9.64 -41.70 -20.60
CA VAL A 196 -8.30 -42.21 -20.25
C VAL A 196 -7.32 -41.68 -21.33
N GLU A 197 -6.02 -41.57 -21.02
CA GLU A 197 -4.85 -41.48 -21.94
C GLU A 197 -4.81 -40.31 -22.97
N THR A 198 -3.70 -39.59 -23.20
CA THR A 198 -2.33 -40.07 -23.32
C THR A 198 -1.38 -38.88 -23.22
N GLU A 199 -0.39 -39.00 -22.35
CA GLU A 199 0.85 -38.24 -22.41
C GLU A 199 1.71 -38.76 -23.58
N PRO A 200 2.30 -37.90 -24.42
CA PRO A 200 3.54 -38.26 -25.07
C PRO A 200 4.73 -37.54 -24.42
N ALA A 201 5.68 -38.36 -23.99
CA ALA A 201 6.99 -38.02 -23.48
C ALA A 201 7.77 -37.00 -24.34
N PRO A 202 8.76 -36.29 -23.76
CA PRO A 202 9.57 -35.32 -24.48
C PRO A 202 10.52 -36.01 -25.48
N SER A 203 10.46 -35.58 -26.74
CA SER A 203 11.47 -35.93 -27.74
C SER A 203 12.81 -35.28 -27.40
N THR A 204 13.74 -36.08 -26.92
CA THR A 204 15.18 -35.85 -27.06
C THR A 204 15.57 -36.05 -28.52
N GLU A 205 16.11 -35.01 -29.16
CA GLU A 205 17.24 -35.04 -30.12
C GLU A 205 17.35 -33.63 -30.75
N ASN A 206 18.39 -32.85 -30.45
CA ASN A 206 19.77 -32.90 -30.95
C ASN A 206 19.96 -31.99 -32.19
N ALA A 207 21.19 -31.46 -32.29
CA ALA A 207 21.75 -30.54 -33.29
C ALA A 207 21.30 -29.06 -33.12
N GLY A 208 22.14 -28.22 -32.53
CA GLY A 208 23.34 -27.72 -33.21
C GLY A 208 23.04 -26.28 -33.68
N TRP A 209 24.02 -25.59 -34.27
CA TRP A 209 23.93 -24.19 -34.75
C TRP A 209 24.22 -23.13 -33.67
N PHE A 210 25.51 -23.10 -33.33
CA PHE A 210 26.27 -21.85 -33.19
C PHE A 210 25.97 -20.87 -34.33
N PHE A 211 25.79 -19.59 -34.02
CA PHE A 211 26.39 -18.44 -34.71
C PHE A 211 26.36 -17.21 -33.80
#